data_AF-A0A1Z1W3U8-F1
#
_entry.id   AF-A0A1Z1W3U8-F1
#
_cell.length_a   1.000
_cell.length_b   1.000
_cell.length_c   1.000
_cell.angle_alpha   90.00
_cell.angle_beta   90.00
_cell.angle_gamma   90.00
#
_symmetry.space_group_name_H-M   'P 1'
#
loop_
_entity.id
_entity.type
_entity.pdbx_description
1 polymer ?
#
loop_
_entity_poly.entity_id
_entity_poly.type
_entity_poly.pdbx_seq_one_letter_code
_entity_poly.pdbx_strand_id
1 'polypeptide(L)'
;MLGVIADDVTGASDVALALRASGLRTVLYFGVPDADVAPTDGCEAVVVALKSRMAPPPYAVAESLGALRRLREHGVRQVYFKFCSTFDSTADGNIGPVLDALADALDAPAVLLTPSSPEHGRTQYEGQLFVNGVPLAESPMRHHPVTPMTDSSLPRLLRAQTDRPVELVRWGTVRAGADAVRAAVAEAAARGVRYLLADALDVDDLRALGHAAADAALTAGAAGLAGGLAHAAPGGALDTYEEKDPLAAWPAAVLSGSCSARTLQQLDVLRAQGRPVYRLDPVAEPDPAALAGRALDWYDALPPGSPAGAPVIHSSVGPGELHAVQRALGAERAAAVLEEATGRIAAGLVARGVRRVVAAGGETSGSVVAALGITGAWIGRAAAPACRGSAPRPAPASRCCSSPATSAPPTSWRPRRHRPGPNLPGPGPRLRKPLHDGPRTPPLPRPLPHPGTTPGPASHPRPYLSPSRRAPGSPGRPPSTRHPGPA
;
A
#
# COMPACT_ATOMS: atom_id res chain seq x y z
N MET A 1 11.29 -6.86 16.57
CA MET A 1 10.58 -6.82 15.28
C MET A 1 9.42 -5.86 15.42
N LEU A 2 9.29 -4.93 14.47
CA LEU A 2 8.23 -3.93 14.40
C LEU A 2 7.07 -4.46 13.54
N GLY A 3 5.83 -4.31 13.99
CA GLY A 3 4.66 -4.56 13.16
C GLY A 3 3.93 -3.26 12.85
N VAL A 4 3.63 -3.01 11.59
CA VAL A 4 2.90 -1.83 11.14
C VAL A 4 1.54 -2.24 10.62
N ILE A 5 0.49 -1.56 11.08
CA ILE A 5 -0.86 -1.67 10.56
C ILE A 5 -1.18 -0.35 9.88
N ALA A 6 -1.35 -0.36 8.56
CA ALA A 6 -1.60 0.84 7.77
C ALA A 6 -3.04 0.89 7.27
N ASP A 7 -3.65 2.08 7.33
CA ASP A 7 -5.06 2.30 6.97
C ASP A 7 -5.36 2.28 5.46
N ASP A 8 -4.32 2.38 4.64
CA ASP A 8 -4.35 2.29 3.18
C ASP A 8 -3.07 1.65 2.60
N VAL A 9 -3.13 1.28 1.32
CA VAL A 9 -2.00 0.67 0.60
C VAL A 9 -0.88 1.67 0.30
N THR A 10 -1.23 2.91 -0.02
CA THR A 10 -0.24 3.94 -0.36
C THR A 10 0.59 4.32 0.86
N GLY A 11 -0.05 4.57 2.01
CA GLY A 11 0.61 4.84 3.26
C GLY A 11 1.37 3.64 3.82
N ALA A 12 0.91 2.41 3.56
CA ALA A 12 1.68 1.20 3.85
C ALA A 12 2.98 1.13 3.04
N SER A 13 2.94 1.50 1.77
CA SER A 13 4.14 1.53 0.93
C SER A 13 5.12 2.61 1.38
N ASP A 14 4.61 3.80 1.72
CA ASP A 14 5.38 4.94 2.23
C ASP A 14 6.10 4.61 3.54
N VAL A 15 5.38 4.06 4.53
CA VAL A 15 5.99 3.66 5.80
C VAL A 15 7.00 2.53 5.60
N ALA A 16 6.73 1.56 4.73
CA ALA A 16 7.65 0.46 4.48
C ALA A 16 8.95 0.95 3.82
N LEU A 17 8.87 1.96 2.95
CA LEU A 17 10.04 2.64 2.38
C LEU A 17 10.83 3.42 3.45
N ALA A 18 10.15 4.14 4.34
CA ALA A 18 10.80 4.86 5.43
C ALA A 18 11.56 3.92 6.39
N LEU A 19 10.95 2.77 6.74
CA LEU A 19 11.60 1.73 7.53
C LEU A 19 12.80 1.14 6.81
N ARG A 20 12.67 0.85 5.52
CA ARG A 20 13.77 0.32 4.70
C ARG A 20 14.92 1.31 4.56
N ALA A 21 14.63 2.60 4.33
CA ALA A 21 15.63 3.66 4.26
C ALA A 21 16.37 3.87 5.59
N SER A 22 15.73 3.48 6.71
CA SER A 22 16.30 3.51 8.05
C SER A 22 17.02 2.21 8.44
N GLY A 23 17.18 1.27 7.49
CA GLY A 23 17.98 0.06 7.66
C GLY A 23 17.20 -1.22 7.98
N LEU A 24 15.89 -1.15 8.23
CA LEU A 24 15.11 -2.34 8.61
C LEU A 24 14.69 -3.16 7.38
N ARG A 25 15.01 -4.46 7.40
CA ARG A 25 14.51 -5.40 6.40
C ARG A 25 13.00 -5.58 6.56
N THR A 26 12.28 -5.01 5.60
CA THR A 26 10.83 -4.80 5.70
C THR A 26 10.08 -5.66 4.68
N VAL A 27 9.01 -6.31 5.13
CA VAL A 27 8.02 -6.99 4.27
C VAL A 27 6.70 -6.25 4.36
N LEU A 28 6.04 -6.04 3.22
CA LEU A 28 4.70 -5.49 3.08
C LEU A 28 3.73 -6.57 2.63
N TYR A 29 2.61 -6.74 3.33
CA TYR A 29 1.49 -7.59 2.95
C TYR A 29 0.28 -6.73 2.52
N PHE A 30 -0.42 -7.18 1.48
CA PHE A 30 -1.65 -6.56 1.01
C PHE A 30 -2.84 -7.30 1.64
N GLY A 31 -3.44 -6.70 2.67
CA GLY A 31 -4.40 -7.37 3.53
C GLY A 31 -3.74 -8.19 4.63
N VAL A 32 -4.58 -8.72 5.53
CA VAL A 32 -4.14 -9.58 6.64
C VAL A 32 -3.62 -10.91 6.06
N PRO A 33 -2.36 -11.30 6.30
CA PRO A 33 -1.80 -12.52 5.73
C PRO A 33 -2.47 -13.77 6.33
N ASP A 34 -2.71 -14.77 5.48
CA ASP A 34 -3.25 -16.08 5.86
C ASP A 34 -2.36 -16.80 6.88
N ALA A 35 -2.95 -17.81 7.54
CA ALA A 35 -2.33 -18.57 8.63
C ALA A 35 -0.95 -19.16 8.29
N ASP A 36 -0.80 -19.62 7.05
CA ASP A 36 0.37 -20.29 6.50
C ASP A 36 1.44 -19.34 5.95
N VAL A 37 1.13 -18.05 5.85
CA VAL A 37 2.07 -17.02 5.38
C VAL A 37 2.82 -16.45 6.58
N ALA A 38 4.09 -16.87 6.73
CA ALA A 38 4.98 -16.35 7.77
C ALA A 38 5.95 -15.29 7.19
N PRO A 39 6.31 -14.25 7.98
CA PRO A 39 7.46 -13.41 7.69
C PRO A 39 8.70 -14.29 7.52
N THR A 40 9.48 -13.99 6.50
CA THR A 40 10.65 -14.78 6.12
C THR A 40 11.83 -14.49 7.05
N ASP A 41 12.77 -15.44 7.14
CA ASP A 41 13.95 -15.34 8.00
C ASP A 41 14.68 -14.00 7.80
N GLY A 42 14.92 -13.28 8.90
CA GLY A 42 15.58 -11.98 8.88
C GLY A 42 14.66 -10.78 8.63
N CYS A 43 13.34 -10.95 8.63
CA CYS A 43 12.42 -9.82 8.66
C CYS A 43 12.56 -9.05 9.99
N GLU A 44 12.71 -7.73 9.92
CA GLU A 44 12.85 -6.84 11.08
C GLU A 44 11.62 -5.96 11.26
N ALA A 45 10.90 -5.70 10.17
CA ALA A 45 9.60 -5.05 10.18
C ALA A 45 8.60 -5.69 9.21
N VAL A 46 7.36 -5.82 9.66
CA VAL A 46 6.23 -6.32 8.86
C VAL A 46 5.21 -5.19 8.73
N VAL A 47 4.77 -4.88 7.52
CA VAL A 47 3.72 -3.90 7.26
C VAL A 47 2.50 -4.61 6.68
N VAL A 48 1.34 -4.36 7.27
CA VAL A 48 0.04 -4.86 6.78
C VAL A 48 -0.75 -3.70 6.24
N ALA A 49 -0.99 -3.69 4.93
CA ALA A 49 -1.81 -2.70 4.24
C ALA A 49 -3.28 -3.09 4.30
N LEU A 50 -4.09 -2.30 5.01
CA LEU A 50 -5.53 -2.45 5.03
C LEU A 50 -6.19 -1.46 4.05
N LYS A 51 -7.50 -1.59 3.87
CA LYS A 51 -8.35 -0.60 3.19
C LYS A 51 -9.37 -0.07 4.21
N SER A 52 -8.88 0.44 5.34
CA SER A 52 -9.71 0.74 6.50
C SER A 52 -9.95 2.24 6.73
N ARG A 53 -9.23 3.16 6.05
CA ARG A 53 -9.40 4.61 6.24
C ARG A 53 -10.85 5.08 6.16
N MET A 54 -11.56 4.64 5.11
CA MET A 54 -12.93 5.06 4.81
C MET A 54 -13.97 3.97 5.08
N ALA A 55 -13.56 2.86 5.67
CA ALA A 55 -14.50 1.81 6.01
C ALA A 55 -15.39 2.23 7.20
N PRO A 56 -16.54 1.58 7.43
CA PRO A 56 -17.27 1.76 8.68
C PRO A 56 -16.37 1.48 9.89
N PRO A 57 -16.43 2.27 10.99
CA PRO A 57 -15.52 2.11 12.13
C PRO A 57 -15.46 0.68 12.70
N PRO A 58 -16.57 -0.07 12.86
CA PRO A 58 -16.51 -1.47 13.32
C PRO A 58 -15.70 -2.38 12.40
N TYR A 59 -15.75 -2.15 11.09
CA TYR A 59 -14.96 -2.90 10.11
C TYR A 59 -13.48 -2.55 10.23
N ALA A 60 -13.15 -1.25 10.29
CA ALA A 60 -11.77 -0.80 10.44
C ALA A 60 -11.11 -1.37 11.72
N VAL A 61 -11.84 -1.34 12.83
CA VAL A 61 -11.40 -1.93 14.11
C VAL A 61 -11.19 -3.44 13.98
N ALA A 62 -12.15 -4.17 13.40
CA ALA A 62 -12.06 -5.62 13.25
C ALA A 62 -10.85 -6.05 12.40
N GLU A 63 -10.62 -5.37 11.28
CA GLU A 63 -9.47 -5.62 10.39
C GLU A 63 -8.14 -5.30 11.09
N SER A 64 -8.06 -4.17 11.81
CA SER A 64 -6.85 -3.79 12.56
C SER A 64 -6.54 -4.77 13.70
N LEU A 65 -7.55 -5.24 14.43
CA LEU A 65 -7.36 -6.29 15.44
C LEU A 65 -6.99 -7.65 14.80
N GLY A 66 -7.53 -7.95 13.63
CA GLY A 66 -7.13 -9.11 12.82
C GLY A 66 -5.64 -9.06 12.46
N ALA A 67 -5.19 -7.93 11.91
CA ALA A 67 -3.78 -7.68 11.61
C ALA A 67 -2.90 -7.78 12.87
N LEU A 68 -3.33 -7.18 13.99
CA LEU A 68 -2.62 -7.25 15.27
C LEU A 68 -2.42 -8.70 15.73
N ARG A 69 -3.46 -9.53 15.69
CA ARG A 69 -3.36 -10.95 16.08
C ARG A 69 -2.31 -11.68 15.25
N ARG A 70 -2.35 -11.52 13.92
CA ARG A 70 -1.35 -12.12 13.01
C ARG A 70 0.07 -11.64 13.33
N LEU A 71 0.25 -10.34 13.54
CA LEU A 71 1.56 -9.78 13.89
C LEU A 71 2.09 -10.37 15.21
N ARG A 72 1.24 -10.52 16.24
CA ARG A 72 1.62 -11.11 17.53
C ARG A 72 1.99 -12.60 17.40
N GLU A 73 1.32 -13.36 16.55
CA GLU A 73 1.69 -14.75 16.24
C GLU A 73 3.11 -14.87 15.66
N HIS A 74 3.60 -13.83 15.00
CA HIS A 74 4.97 -13.74 14.48
C HIS A 74 5.97 -13.10 15.46
N GLY A 75 5.59 -12.94 16.73
CA GLY A 75 6.48 -12.43 17.78
C GLY A 75 6.72 -10.92 17.73
N VAL A 76 5.88 -10.17 17.01
CA VAL A 76 5.88 -8.70 17.08
C VAL A 76 5.50 -8.26 18.50
N ARG A 77 6.33 -7.38 19.06
CA ARG A 77 6.14 -6.81 20.41
C ARG A 77 5.85 -5.32 20.40
N GLN A 78 6.17 -4.65 19.30
CA GLN A 78 5.94 -3.23 19.11
C GLN A 78 5.11 -3.03 17.84
N VAL A 79 4.03 -2.26 17.98
CA VAL A 79 3.08 -1.98 16.91
C VAL A 79 3.10 -0.50 16.57
N TYR A 80 3.07 -0.22 15.27
CA TYR A 80 2.92 1.11 14.72
C TYR A 80 1.60 1.20 13.95
N PHE A 81 0.68 2.05 14.39
CA PHE A 81 -0.51 2.34 13.60
C PHE A 81 -0.23 3.49 12.62
N LYS A 82 -0.23 3.19 11.32
CA LYS A 82 0.04 4.15 10.25
C LYS A 82 -1.27 4.72 9.71
N PHE A 83 -1.41 6.05 9.81
CA PHE A 83 -2.50 6.83 9.21
C PHE A 83 -1.97 7.97 8.33
N CYS A 84 -2.83 8.67 7.61
CA CYS A 84 -2.43 9.70 6.64
C CYS A 84 -1.76 10.92 7.33
N SER A 85 -0.73 11.51 6.69
CA SER A 85 0.00 12.68 7.23
C SER A 85 -0.83 13.97 7.26
N THR A 86 -2.00 13.96 6.61
CA THR A 86 -3.01 15.02 6.67
C THR A 86 -4.16 14.70 7.63
N PHE A 87 -4.01 13.64 8.44
CA PHE A 87 -4.97 13.22 9.46
C PHE A 87 -6.38 12.90 8.93
N ASP A 88 -6.45 12.45 7.68
CA ASP A 88 -7.67 12.12 6.92
C ASP A 88 -8.62 11.25 7.75
N SER A 89 -9.67 11.88 8.26
CA SER A 89 -10.68 11.25 9.11
C SER A 89 -11.91 12.14 9.20
N THR A 90 -12.98 11.61 9.77
CA THR A 90 -14.17 12.37 10.19
C THR A 90 -14.30 12.30 11.70
N ALA A 91 -15.32 12.94 12.28
CA ALA A 91 -15.63 12.76 13.70
C ALA A 91 -15.94 11.29 14.06
N ASP A 92 -16.45 10.50 13.11
CA ASP A 92 -16.76 9.09 13.35
C ASP A 92 -15.53 8.17 13.26
N GLY A 93 -14.37 8.67 12.79
CA GLY A 93 -13.16 7.87 12.68
C GLY A 93 -12.42 7.97 11.34
N ASN A 94 -11.44 7.07 11.09
CA ASN A 94 -11.16 5.85 11.86
C ASN A 94 -9.89 5.89 12.73
N ILE A 95 -9.24 7.04 12.87
CA ILE A 95 -8.00 7.14 13.66
C ILE A 95 -8.28 6.85 15.14
N GLY A 96 -9.25 7.54 15.75
CA GLY A 96 -9.63 7.34 17.15
C GLY A 96 -10.09 5.91 17.46
N PRO A 97 -11.12 5.38 16.78
CA PRO A 97 -11.64 4.03 17.07
C PRO A 97 -10.59 2.92 16.95
N VAL A 98 -9.73 3.00 15.93
CA VAL A 98 -8.66 1.99 15.75
C VAL A 98 -7.58 2.14 16.81
N LEU A 99 -7.19 3.37 17.17
CA LEU A 99 -6.24 3.61 18.27
C LEU A 99 -6.78 3.06 19.59
N ASP A 100 -8.05 3.30 19.91
CA ASP A 100 -8.69 2.80 21.13
C ASP A 100 -8.60 1.28 21.20
N ALA A 101 -9.02 0.60 20.13
CA ALA A 101 -9.01 -0.86 20.07
C ALA A 101 -7.59 -1.45 20.15
N LEU A 102 -6.62 -0.87 19.44
CA LEU A 102 -5.24 -1.34 19.47
C LEU A 102 -4.57 -1.07 20.82
N ALA A 103 -4.79 0.09 21.41
CA ALA A 103 -4.21 0.46 22.70
C ALA A 103 -4.77 -0.44 23.82
N ASP A 104 -6.06 -0.76 23.77
CA ASP A 104 -6.69 -1.69 24.71
C ASP A 104 -6.17 -3.11 24.52
N ALA A 105 -6.02 -3.60 23.29
CA ALA A 105 -5.52 -4.94 23.00
C ALA A 105 -4.01 -5.15 23.31
N LEU A 106 -3.26 -4.05 23.43
CA LEU A 106 -1.83 -4.04 23.75
C LEU A 106 -1.54 -3.61 25.19
N ASP A 107 -2.58 -3.31 25.98
CA ASP A 107 -2.45 -2.73 27.33
C ASP A 107 -1.53 -1.49 27.35
N ALA A 108 -1.53 -0.70 26.27
CA ALA A 108 -0.63 0.44 26.12
C ALA A 108 -1.11 1.60 27.01
N PRO A 109 -0.38 2.01 28.07
CA PRO A 109 -0.90 2.98 29.04
C PRO A 109 -1.11 4.37 28.42
N ALA A 110 -0.21 4.77 27.52
CA ALA A 110 -0.30 5.96 26.71
C ALA A 110 0.33 5.70 25.32
N VAL A 111 -0.11 6.47 24.32
CA VAL A 111 0.36 6.37 22.94
C VAL A 111 0.87 7.74 22.50
N LEU A 112 2.17 7.82 22.20
CA LEU A 112 2.78 8.99 21.54
C LEU A 112 2.51 8.90 20.03
N LEU A 113 2.03 9.98 19.42
CA LEU A 113 1.70 10.00 17.99
C LEU A 113 1.94 11.34 17.33
N THR A 114 2.25 11.33 16.03
CA THR A 114 2.30 12.54 15.20
C THR A 114 2.08 12.23 13.71
N PRO A 115 1.24 13.00 12.98
CA PRO A 115 1.13 12.91 11.53
C PRO A 115 2.28 13.61 10.80
N SER A 116 3.21 14.27 11.51
CA SER A 116 4.29 15.04 10.91
C SER A 116 5.15 14.20 9.97
N SER A 117 5.42 14.79 8.81
CA SER A 117 6.34 14.28 7.79
C SER A 117 6.93 15.49 7.05
N PRO A 118 7.94 16.15 7.64
CA PRO A 118 8.48 17.42 7.14
C PRO A 118 9.03 17.33 5.71
N GLU A 119 9.60 16.17 5.33
CA GLU A 119 10.07 15.91 3.96
C GLU A 119 8.96 16.06 2.90
N HIS A 120 7.72 15.75 3.29
CA HIS A 120 6.50 15.88 2.51
C HIS A 120 5.73 17.18 2.82
N GLY A 121 6.36 18.12 3.54
CA GLY A 121 5.77 19.41 3.90
C GLY A 121 4.66 19.34 4.95
N ARG A 122 4.59 18.27 5.75
CA ARG A 122 3.64 18.15 6.86
C ARG A 122 4.37 18.38 8.18
N THR A 123 3.99 19.43 8.89
CA THR A 123 4.59 19.80 10.18
C THR A 123 3.51 20.07 11.21
N GLN A 124 3.81 19.79 12.47
CA GLN A 124 2.91 20.05 13.59
C GLN A 124 3.57 21.02 14.56
N TYR A 125 2.89 22.12 14.87
CA TYR A 125 3.35 23.14 15.82
C TYR A 125 2.21 23.61 16.72
N GLU A 126 2.40 23.58 18.04
CA GLU A 126 1.37 23.87 19.05
C GLU A 126 0.06 23.10 18.77
N GLY A 127 0.20 21.83 18.37
CA GLY A 127 -0.92 20.95 18.03
C GLY A 127 -1.68 21.31 16.75
N GLN A 128 -1.21 22.29 15.98
CA GLN A 128 -1.76 22.64 14.67
C GLN A 128 -0.99 21.92 13.56
N LEU A 129 -1.71 21.27 12.64
CA LEU A 129 -1.13 20.64 11.46
C LEU A 129 -1.04 21.65 10.31
N PHE A 130 0.13 21.71 9.69
CA PHE A 130 0.41 22.52 8.51
C PHE A 130 0.72 21.63 7.30
N VAL A 131 0.23 22.04 6.13
CA VAL A 131 0.50 21.45 4.83
C VAL A 131 1.19 22.50 3.96
N ASN A 132 2.49 22.30 3.71
CA ASN A 132 3.35 23.25 3.00
C ASN A 132 3.33 24.67 3.62
N GLY A 133 3.31 24.75 4.95
CA GLY A 133 3.28 26.01 5.70
C GLY A 133 1.89 26.66 5.82
N VAL A 134 0.84 26.07 5.24
CA VAL A 134 -0.54 26.53 5.36
C VAL A 134 -1.29 25.66 6.37
N PRO A 135 -2.10 26.21 7.29
CA PRO A 135 -2.92 25.38 8.18
C PRO A 135 -3.76 24.35 7.42
N LEU A 136 -3.93 23.15 7.96
CA LEU A 136 -4.67 22.05 7.31
C LEU A 136 -6.05 22.49 6.79
N ALA A 137 -6.80 23.23 7.62
CA ALA A 137 -8.13 23.74 7.30
C ALA A 137 -8.17 24.79 6.19
N GLU A 138 -7.02 25.33 5.80
CA GLU A 138 -6.86 26.32 4.72
C GLU A 138 -6.17 25.70 3.49
N SER A 139 -5.75 24.44 3.60
CA SER A 139 -5.14 23.69 2.50
C SER A 139 -6.21 23.09 1.57
N PRO A 140 -5.82 22.50 0.42
CA PRO A 140 -6.74 21.74 -0.42
C PRO A 140 -7.52 20.64 0.31
N MET A 141 -7.00 20.14 1.45
CA MET A 141 -7.69 19.12 2.26
C MET A 141 -9.01 19.60 2.87
N ARG A 142 -9.23 20.92 2.99
CA ARG A 142 -10.52 21.48 3.38
C ARG A 142 -11.67 21.00 2.49
N HIS A 143 -11.37 20.81 1.22
CA HIS A 143 -12.32 20.38 0.19
C HIS A 143 -12.09 18.93 -0.25
N HIS A 144 -11.39 18.13 0.57
CA HIS A 144 -11.20 16.72 0.26
C HIS A 144 -12.57 16.03 0.08
N PRO A 145 -12.78 15.29 -1.02
CA PRO A 145 -14.12 14.80 -1.40
C PRO A 145 -14.73 13.81 -0.40
N VAL A 146 -13.90 13.19 0.43
CA VAL A 146 -14.30 12.10 1.31
C VAL A 146 -14.09 12.44 2.80
N THR A 147 -13.04 13.17 3.12
CA THR A 147 -12.65 13.53 4.51
C THR A 147 -12.26 15.01 4.56
N PRO A 148 -13.24 15.93 4.38
CA PRO A 148 -12.96 17.36 4.39
C PRO A 148 -12.38 17.78 5.75
N MET A 149 -11.16 18.30 5.74
CA MET A 149 -10.44 18.69 6.96
C MET A 149 -10.70 20.18 7.23
N THR A 150 -11.68 20.50 8.07
CA THR A 150 -12.10 21.89 8.35
C THR A 150 -11.55 22.46 9.66
N ASP A 151 -10.69 21.71 10.35
CA ASP A 151 -9.95 22.14 11.55
C ASP A 151 -8.48 21.74 11.38
N SER A 152 -7.57 22.54 11.94
CA SER A 152 -6.12 22.29 11.93
C SER A 152 -5.62 21.75 13.27
N SER A 153 -6.42 21.82 14.34
CA SER A 153 -6.02 21.35 15.66
C SER A 153 -6.16 19.84 15.77
N LEU A 154 -5.04 19.14 15.76
CA LEU A 154 -5.01 17.69 15.91
C LEU A 154 -5.62 17.20 17.23
N PRO A 155 -5.41 17.88 18.39
CA PRO A 155 -6.10 17.49 19.61
C PRO A 155 -7.62 17.57 19.51
N ARG A 156 -8.19 18.55 18.78
CA ARG A 156 -9.65 18.62 18.58
C ARG A 156 -10.12 17.56 17.59
N LEU A 157 -9.40 17.36 16.49
CA LEU A 157 -9.71 16.33 15.50
C LEU A 157 -9.71 14.92 16.11
N LEU A 158 -8.75 14.61 16.99
CA LEU A 158 -8.71 13.31 17.67
C LEU A 158 -9.79 13.18 18.74
N ARG A 159 -10.01 14.21 19.58
CA ARG A 159 -11.08 14.17 20.61
C ARG A 159 -12.48 14.04 20.01
N ALA A 160 -12.70 14.44 18.76
CA ALA A 160 -13.96 14.19 18.09
C ALA A 160 -14.22 12.69 17.81
N GLN A 161 -13.16 11.86 17.81
CA GLN A 161 -13.19 10.45 17.44
C GLN A 161 -13.03 9.48 18.63
N THR A 162 -12.75 9.99 19.83
CA THR A 162 -12.52 9.17 21.03
C THR A 162 -12.86 9.93 22.29
N ASP A 163 -13.42 9.22 23.28
CA ASP A 163 -13.68 9.73 24.63
C ASP A 163 -12.43 9.68 25.54
N ARG A 164 -11.33 9.08 25.06
CA ARG A 164 -10.10 8.96 25.86
C ARG A 164 -9.37 10.31 25.94
N PRO A 165 -8.71 10.66 27.07
CA PRO A 165 -8.05 11.96 27.18
C PRO A 165 -6.86 12.11 26.22
N VAL A 166 -6.82 13.26 25.55
CA VAL A 166 -5.77 13.65 24.59
C VAL A 166 -5.02 14.87 25.13
N GLU A 167 -3.69 14.83 25.12
CA GLU A 167 -2.81 15.98 25.43
C GLU A 167 -1.80 16.23 24.30
N LEU A 168 -1.04 17.32 24.44
CA LEU A 168 -0.04 17.78 23.49
C LEU A 168 1.35 17.74 24.16
N VAL A 169 2.31 17.08 23.52
CA VAL A 169 3.74 17.27 23.78
C VAL A 169 4.21 18.41 22.88
N ARG A 170 4.39 19.58 23.48
CA ARG A 170 4.80 20.80 22.77
C ARG A 170 6.22 20.68 22.24
N TRP A 171 6.50 21.42 21.18
CA TRP A 171 7.80 21.43 20.50
C TRP A 171 8.99 21.67 21.46
N GLY A 172 8.84 22.54 22.47
CA GLY A 172 9.89 22.78 23.47
C GLY A 172 10.32 21.51 24.22
N THR A 173 9.39 20.62 24.56
CA THR A 173 9.68 19.31 25.17
C THR A 173 10.36 18.38 24.18
N VAL A 174 9.91 18.38 22.92
CA VAL A 174 10.51 17.55 21.85
C VAL A 174 11.96 17.95 21.60
N ARG A 175 12.23 19.26 21.52
CA ARG A 175 13.58 19.83 21.37
C ARG A 175 14.51 19.57 22.55
N ALA A 176 13.96 19.37 23.75
CA ALA A 176 14.73 18.97 24.92
C ALA A 176 15.20 17.50 24.85
N GLY A 177 14.73 16.73 23.88
CA GLY A 177 15.23 15.39 23.56
C GLY A 177 14.35 14.25 24.06
N ALA A 178 14.76 13.02 23.73
CA ALA A 178 13.97 11.81 23.95
C ALA A 178 13.64 11.55 25.43
N ASP A 179 14.55 11.89 26.36
CA ASP A 179 14.31 11.74 27.80
C ASP A 179 13.21 12.67 28.32
N ALA A 180 13.20 13.92 27.85
CA ALA A 180 12.15 14.88 28.21
C ALA A 180 10.77 14.43 27.68
N VAL A 181 10.74 13.90 26.45
CA VAL A 181 9.52 13.32 25.87
C VAL A 181 9.05 12.10 26.66
N ARG A 182 9.96 11.17 27.02
CA ARG A 182 9.63 10.00 27.87
C ARG A 182 9.05 10.41 29.21
N ALA A 183 9.66 11.40 29.88
CA ALA A 183 9.15 11.92 31.14
C ALA A 183 7.73 12.48 30.98
N ALA A 184 7.49 13.30 29.96
CA ALA A 184 6.17 13.86 29.67
C ALA A 184 5.12 12.77 29.39
N VAL A 185 5.47 11.74 28.62
CA VAL A 185 4.58 10.59 28.35
C VAL A 185 4.27 9.82 29.64
N ALA A 186 5.26 9.55 30.48
CA ALA A 186 5.08 8.83 31.74
C ALA A 186 4.21 9.62 32.73
N GLU A 187 4.43 10.92 32.86
CA GLU A 187 3.63 11.81 33.71
C GLU A 187 2.17 11.88 33.22
N ALA A 188 1.96 11.98 31.91
CA ALA A 188 0.62 11.99 31.33
C ALA A 188 -0.10 10.65 31.53
N ALA A 189 0.60 9.53 31.32
CA ALA A 189 0.07 8.19 31.59
C ALA A 189 -0.36 8.03 33.05
N ALA A 190 0.42 8.55 34.01
CA ALA A 190 0.08 8.54 35.44
C ALA A 190 -1.17 9.36 35.76
N ARG A 191 -1.50 10.37 34.95
CA ARG A 191 -2.77 11.14 35.02
C ARG A 191 -3.94 10.49 34.27
N GLY A 192 -3.73 9.34 33.63
CA GLY A 192 -4.75 8.67 32.82
C GLY A 192 -4.91 9.25 31.41
N VAL A 193 -3.96 10.03 30.92
CA VAL A 193 -3.95 10.52 29.53
C VAL A 193 -3.59 9.38 28.60
N ARG A 194 -4.44 9.14 27.60
CA ARG A 194 -4.27 8.03 26.65
C ARG A 194 -3.43 8.42 25.44
N TYR A 195 -3.65 9.61 24.91
CA TYR A 195 -3.06 10.03 23.63
C TYR A 195 -2.24 11.30 23.78
N LEU A 196 -1.01 11.27 23.29
CA LEU A 196 -0.11 12.41 23.28
C LEU A 196 0.27 12.75 21.84
N LEU A 197 -0.35 13.79 21.30
CA LEU A 197 0.07 14.35 20.01
C LEU A 197 1.37 15.12 20.22
N ALA A 198 2.38 14.87 19.39
CA ALA A 198 3.68 15.51 19.52
C ALA A 198 3.97 16.45 18.35
N ASP A 199 4.38 17.66 18.68
CA ASP A 199 4.88 18.60 17.69
C ASP A 199 6.17 18.06 17.04
N ALA A 200 6.33 18.32 15.75
CA ALA A 200 7.55 18.00 15.03
C ALA A 200 7.63 18.86 13.77
N LEU A 201 8.73 19.59 13.64
CA LEU A 201 8.98 20.54 12.55
C LEU A 201 10.03 20.04 11.57
N ASP A 202 10.95 19.19 12.05
CA ASP A 202 12.03 18.64 11.24
C ASP A 202 12.27 17.13 11.53
N VAL A 203 13.29 16.58 10.86
CA VAL A 203 13.66 15.16 10.99
C VAL A 203 14.28 14.85 12.35
N ASP A 204 14.94 15.81 13.01
CA ASP A 204 15.58 15.59 14.30
C ASP A 204 14.54 15.51 15.42
N ASP A 205 13.47 16.31 15.32
CA ASP A 205 12.29 16.17 16.17
C ASP A 205 11.70 14.75 16.05
N LEU A 206 11.51 14.25 14.82
CA LEU A 206 11.00 12.90 14.59
C LEU A 206 11.93 11.80 15.12
N ARG A 207 13.26 12.00 15.04
CA ARG A 207 14.24 11.08 15.64
C ARG A 207 14.13 11.08 17.16
N ALA A 208 13.99 12.24 17.79
CA ALA A 208 13.81 12.33 19.24
C ALA A 208 12.52 11.61 19.69
N LEU A 209 11.42 11.81 18.96
CA LEU A 209 10.16 11.11 19.22
C LEU A 209 10.28 9.59 19.02
N GLY A 210 10.98 9.15 17.96
CA GLY A 210 11.24 7.74 17.70
C GLY A 210 12.04 7.07 18.82
N HIS A 211 13.09 7.73 19.32
CA HIS A 211 13.84 7.25 20.49
C HIS A 211 12.99 7.23 21.76
N ALA A 212 12.11 8.22 21.95
CA ALA A 212 11.22 8.26 23.10
C ALA A 212 10.18 7.11 23.07
N ALA A 213 9.75 6.70 21.89
CA ALA A 213 8.78 5.63 21.68
C ALA A 213 9.41 4.23 21.48
N ALA A 214 10.74 4.09 21.57
CA ALA A 214 11.46 2.87 21.23
C ALA A 214 10.97 1.62 21.98
N ASP A 215 10.57 1.78 23.25
CA ASP A 215 10.08 0.69 24.11
C ASP A 215 8.55 0.64 24.23
N ALA A 216 7.82 1.54 23.55
CA ALA A 216 6.36 1.58 23.62
C ALA A 216 5.76 0.38 22.87
N ALA A 217 4.76 -0.27 23.47
CA ALA A 217 4.01 -1.36 22.81
C ALA A 217 3.22 -0.87 21.59
N LEU A 218 2.74 0.38 21.63
CA LEU A 218 2.00 1.04 20.55
C LEU A 218 2.47 2.49 20.39
N THR A 219 2.74 2.88 19.15
CA THR A 219 2.83 4.28 18.71
C THR A 219 2.08 4.42 17.39
N ALA A 220 1.87 5.65 16.91
CA ALA A 220 1.11 5.88 15.69
C ALA A 220 1.49 7.17 14.97
N GLY A 221 1.21 7.27 13.68
CA GLY A 221 1.56 8.46 12.92
C GLY A 221 1.69 8.24 11.43
N ALA A 222 2.37 9.19 10.78
CA ALA A 222 2.79 9.10 9.38
C ALA A 222 4.20 8.46 9.24
N ALA A 223 4.67 8.25 8.00
CA ALA A 223 5.94 7.59 7.74
C ALA A 223 7.16 8.27 8.42
N GLY A 224 7.09 9.58 8.68
CA GLY A 224 8.16 10.32 9.37
C GLY A 224 8.50 9.76 10.75
N LEU A 225 7.51 9.54 11.62
CA LEU A 225 7.76 8.98 12.96
C LEU A 225 8.21 7.52 12.88
N ALA A 226 7.70 6.74 11.93
CA ALA A 226 8.16 5.38 11.72
C ALA A 226 9.65 5.31 11.33
N GLY A 227 10.13 6.25 10.51
CA GLY A 227 11.57 6.41 10.23
C GLY A 227 12.36 6.76 11.49
N GLY A 228 11.84 7.67 12.32
CA GLY A 228 12.44 7.97 13.63
C GLY A 228 12.52 6.75 14.55
N LEU A 229 11.47 5.92 14.59
CA LEU A 229 11.42 4.69 15.38
C LEU A 229 12.43 3.65 14.86
N ALA A 230 12.50 3.46 13.54
CA ALA A 230 13.46 2.57 12.91
C ALA A 230 14.90 3.00 13.17
N HIS A 231 15.17 4.31 13.19
CA HIS A 231 16.48 4.84 13.55
C HIS A 231 16.87 4.54 15.01
N ALA A 232 15.92 4.51 15.92
CA ALA A 232 16.15 4.14 17.31
C ALA A 232 16.33 2.62 17.54
N ALA A 233 15.95 1.78 16.57
CA ALA A 233 16.06 0.34 16.68
C ALA A 233 17.53 -0.13 16.63
N PRO A 234 17.89 -1.23 17.33
CA PRO A 234 19.21 -1.84 17.18
C PRO A 234 19.49 -2.19 15.71
N GLY A 235 20.53 -1.59 15.12
CA GLY A 235 20.85 -1.74 13.68
C GLY A 235 20.28 -0.63 12.78
N GLY A 236 19.55 0.35 13.33
CA GLY A 236 19.03 1.55 12.65
C GLY A 236 20.11 2.56 12.25
N ALA A 237 21.09 2.12 11.46
CA ALA A 237 22.10 2.99 10.85
C ALA A 237 21.74 3.27 9.38
N LEU A 238 21.96 4.51 8.95
CA LEU A 238 21.71 4.93 7.56
C LEU A 238 22.44 4.00 6.58
N ASP A 239 21.66 3.31 5.76
CA ASP A 239 22.02 2.73 4.46
C ASP A 239 23.33 1.91 4.40
N THR A 240 23.65 1.12 5.43
CA THR A 240 24.74 0.12 5.38
C THR A 240 24.37 -1.15 4.61
N TYR A 241 23.12 -1.26 4.14
CA TYR A 241 22.68 -2.41 3.37
C TYR A 241 23.11 -2.25 1.90
N GLU A 242 24.26 -2.84 1.55
CA GLU A 242 24.61 -3.17 0.17
C GLU A 242 23.70 -4.32 -0.30
N GLU A 243 22.52 -3.99 -0.81
CA GLU A 243 21.75 -4.96 -1.57
C GLU A 243 22.26 -4.96 -3.01
N LYS A 244 22.92 -6.05 -3.41
CA LYS A 244 22.97 -6.40 -4.83
C LYS A 244 21.53 -6.61 -5.26
N ASP A 245 20.97 -5.75 -6.12
CA ASP A 245 19.65 -6.00 -6.72
C ASP A 245 19.71 -7.36 -7.44
N PRO A 246 19.17 -8.43 -6.83
CA PRO A 246 19.31 -9.77 -7.40
C PRO A 246 18.52 -9.88 -8.70
N LEU A 247 17.66 -8.90 -8.98
CA LEU A 247 16.82 -8.82 -10.16
C LEU A 247 17.41 -7.98 -11.28
N ALA A 248 18.51 -7.25 -11.07
CA ALA A 248 19.09 -6.36 -12.08
C ALA A 248 19.37 -7.04 -13.42
N ALA A 249 19.74 -8.33 -13.37
CA ALA A 249 20.06 -9.16 -14.52
C ALA A 249 18.84 -9.82 -15.21
N TRP A 250 17.65 -9.73 -14.63
CA TRP A 250 16.49 -10.47 -15.12
C TRP A 250 15.66 -9.71 -16.17
N PRO A 251 14.99 -10.40 -17.10
CA PRO A 251 14.13 -9.75 -18.08
C PRO A 251 13.04 -8.89 -17.43
N ALA A 252 12.86 -7.69 -17.96
CA ALA A 252 11.96 -6.66 -17.42
C ALA A 252 10.97 -6.16 -18.47
N ALA A 253 9.79 -5.73 -18.00
CA ALA A 253 8.79 -5.02 -18.80
C ALA A 253 8.15 -3.89 -17.99
N VAL A 254 7.68 -2.86 -18.68
CA VAL A 254 6.97 -1.71 -18.09
C VAL A 254 5.51 -1.76 -18.50
N LEU A 255 4.60 -1.65 -17.53
CA LEU A 255 3.15 -1.56 -17.73
C LEU A 255 2.66 -0.21 -17.20
N SER A 256 2.07 0.63 -18.07
CA SER A 256 1.69 1.99 -17.69
C SER A 256 0.26 2.32 -18.08
N GLY A 257 -0.63 2.57 -17.10
CA GLY A 257 -1.99 3.04 -17.36
C GLY A 257 -2.27 4.47 -16.89
N SER A 258 -1.38 5.07 -16.09
CA SER A 258 -1.54 6.45 -15.62
C SER A 258 -1.52 7.46 -16.78
N CYS A 259 -2.52 8.32 -16.86
CA CYS A 259 -2.60 9.42 -17.83
C CYS A 259 -2.05 10.76 -17.27
N SER A 260 -1.27 10.72 -16.18
CA SER A 260 -0.68 11.93 -15.61
C SER A 260 0.34 12.57 -16.55
N ALA A 261 0.48 13.89 -16.49
CA ALA A 261 1.49 14.63 -17.27
C ALA A 261 2.90 14.07 -17.06
N ARG A 262 3.23 13.65 -15.84
CA ARG A 262 4.53 13.06 -15.50
C ARG A 262 4.73 11.69 -16.14
N THR A 263 3.68 10.86 -16.18
CA THR A 263 3.74 9.55 -16.85
C THR A 263 3.92 9.71 -18.35
N LEU A 264 3.24 10.68 -18.96
CA LEU A 264 3.42 10.99 -20.38
C LEU A 264 4.86 11.44 -20.68
N GLN A 265 5.43 12.33 -19.86
CA GLN A 265 6.84 12.72 -19.97
C GLN A 265 7.80 11.53 -19.83
N GLN A 266 7.54 10.62 -18.89
CA GLN A 266 8.36 9.40 -18.73
C GLN A 266 8.31 8.54 -20.00
N LEU A 267 7.13 8.34 -20.59
CA LEU A 267 6.97 7.59 -21.83
C LEU A 267 7.73 8.24 -23.00
N ASP A 268 7.69 9.57 -23.11
CA ASP A 268 8.41 10.29 -24.16
C ASP A 268 9.93 10.13 -24.02
N VAL A 269 10.46 10.17 -22.79
CA VAL A 269 11.88 9.88 -22.52
C VAL A 269 12.24 8.45 -22.91
N LEU A 270 11.41 7.47 -22.55
CA LEU A 270 11.65 6.05 -22.88
C LEU A 270 11.63 5.83 -24.40
N ARG A 271 10.69 6.45 -25.13
CA ARG A 271 10.63 6.42 -26.60
C ARG A 271 11.86 7.05 -27.23
N ALA A 272 12.29 8.22 -26.74
CA ALA A 272 13.47 8.92 -27.24
C ALA A 272 14.77 8.12 -27.05
N GLN A 273 14.81 7.21 -26.05
CA GLN A 273 15.91 6.27 -25.84
C GLN A 273 15.84 5.02 -26.76
N GLY A 274 14.86 4.94 -27.65
CA GLY A 274 14.67 3.82 -28.57
C GLY A 274 14.01 2.59 -27.94
N ARG A 275 13.40 2.71 -26.75
CA ARG A 275 12.70 1.57 -26.12
C ARG A 275 11.51 1.13 -26.98
N PRO A 276 11.27 -0.18 -27.14
CA PRO A 276 10.03 -0.66 -27.75
C PRO A 276 8.83 -0.22 -26.91
N VAL A 277 7.88 0.46 -27.53
CA VAL A 277 6.66 0.95 -26.87
C VAL A 277 5.43 0.51 -27.66
N TYR A 278 4.49 -0.14 -26.98
CA TYR A 278 3.20 -0.57 -27.51
C TYR A 278 2.06 0.13 -26.77
N ARG A 279 1.11 0.67 -27.53
CA ARG A 279 -0.06 1.35 -26.99
C ARG A 279 -1.28 0.43 -27.03
N LEU A 280 -1.93 0.26 -25.90
CA LEU A 280 -3.24 -0.36 -25.77
C LEU A 280 -4.31 0.65 -26.18
N ASP A 281 -5.20 0.23 -27.07
CA ASP A 281 -6.33 1.03 -27.54
C ASP A 281 -7.64 0.29 -27.24
N PRO A 282 -8.33 0.62 -26.14
CA PRO A 282 -9.56 -0.07 -25.74
C PRO A 282 -10.76 0.31 -26.62
N VAL A 283 -10.65 1.38 -27.44
CA VAL A 283 -11.71 1.80 -28.37
C VAL A 283 -11.63 0.96 -29.63
N ALA A 284 -10.42 0.77 -30.16
CA ALA A 284 -10.19 -0.10 -31.31
C ALA A 284 -10.45 -1.58 -30.98
N GLU A 285 -10.20 -2.00 -29.74
CA GLU A 285 -10.54 -3.33 -29.24
C GLU A 285 -11.09 -3.27 -27.81
N PRO A 286 -12.41 -3.42 -27.66
CA PRO A 286 -13.04 -3.39 -26.35
C PRO A 286 -13.01 -4.75 -25.63
N ASP A 287 -12.60 -5.86 -26.27
CA ASP A 287 -12.42 -7.14 -25.59
C ASP A 287 -11.06 -7.20 -24.87
N PRO A 288 -11.03 -7.33 -23.52
CA PRO A 288 -9.78 -7.36 -22.76
C PRO A 288 -8.86 -8.52 -23.14
N ALA A 289 -9.43 -9.67 -23.52
CA ALA A 289 -8.65 -10.85 -23.88
C ALA A 289 -7.94 -10.67 -25.22
N ALA A 290 -8.64 -10.19 -26.25
CA ALA A 290 -8.05 -9.85 -27.55
C ALA A 290 -7.04 -8.70 -27.45
N LEU A 291 -7.33 -7.68 -26.64
CA LEU A 291 -6.42 -6.56 -26.40
C LEU A 291 -5.09 -7.02 -25.76
N ALA A 292 -5.19 -7.88 -24.74
CA ALA A 292 -4.02 -8.50 -24.12
C ALA A 292 -3.26 -9.42 -25.08
N GLY A 293 -3.98 -10.23 -25.87
CA GLY A 293 -3.39 -11.12 -26.87
C GLY A 293 -2.49 -10.38 -27.85
N ARG A 294 -2.99 -9.31 -28.47
CA ARG A 294 -2.18 -8.52 -29.43
C ARG A 294 -0.96 -7.85 -28.80
N ALA A 295 -1.04 -7.41 -27.54
CA ALA A 295 0.11 -6.84 -26.84
C ALA A 295 1.18 -7.91 -26.55
N LEU A 296 0.77 -9.15 -26.25
CA LEU A 296 1.68 -10.28 -26.05
C LEU A 296 2.27 -10.78 -27.37
N ASP A 297 1.49 -10.83 -28.45
CA ASP A 297 2.00 -11.16 -29.79
C ASP A 297 3.04 -10.13 -30.26
N TRP A 298 2.78 -8.85 -29.99
CA TRP A 298 3.77 -7.78 -30.22
C TRP A 298 5.05 -8.00 -29.40
N TYR A 299 4.93 -8.39 -28.14
CA TYR A 299 6.08 -8.68 -27.28
C TYR A 299 6.90 -9.86 -27.83
N ASP A 300 6.23 -10.92 -28.29
CA ASP A 300 6.88 -12.11 -28.86
C ASP A 300 7.58 -11.83 -30.19
N ALA A 301 7.13 -10.82 -30.93
CA ALA A 301 7.75 -10.37 -32.18
C ALA A 301 9.00 -9.48 -31.96
N LEU A 302 9.32 -9.09 -30.72
CA LEU A 302 10.50 -8.27 -30.44
C LEU A 302 11.79 -9.07 -30.67
N PRO A 303 12.83 -8.45 -31.26
CA PRO A 303 14.10 -9.14 -31.48
C PRO A 303 14.75 -9.56 -30.14
N PRO A 304 15.26 -10.81 -30.04
CA PRO A 304 15.97 -11.28 -28.86
C PRO A 304 17.16 -10.36 -28.54
N GLY A 305 17.29 -9.96 -27.27
CA GLY A 305 18.41 -9.13 -26.83
C GLY A 305 18.36 -7.67 -27.32
N SER A 306 17.15 -7.14 -27.61
CA SER A 306 16.97 -5.73 -27.97
C SER A 306 17.77 -4.81 -27.01
N PRO A 307 18.78 -4.07 -27.52
CA PRO A 307 19.72 -3.31 -26.68
C PRO A 307 19.08 -2.07 -26.02
N ALA A 308 17.83 -1.75 -26.36
CA ALA A 308 17.15 -0.55 -25.88
C ALA A 308 16.52 -0.68 -24.47
N GLY A 309 16.60 -1.85 -23.82
CA GLY A 309 16.09 -2.07 -22.47
C GLY A 309 14.65 -2.60 -22.42
N ALA A 310 14.06 -2.60 -21.21
CA ALA A 310 12.73 -3.17 -20.94
C ALA A 310 11.63 -2.62 -21.88
N PRO A 311 10.88 -3.49 -22.60
CA PRO A 311 9.73 -3.09 -23.40
C PRO A 311 8.63 -2.44 -22.57
N VAL A 312 7.89 -1.51 -23.18
CA VAL A 312 6.82 -0.74 -22.54
C VAL A 312 5.48 -1.05 -23.20
N ILE A 313 4.49 -1.45 -22.40
CA ILE A 313 3.10 -1.56 -22.83
C ILE A 313 2.30 -0.55 -22.02
N HIS A 314 1.55 0.34 -22.68
CA HIS A 314 0.83 1.41 -21.99
C HIS A 314 -0.55 1.71 -22.56
N SER A 315 -1.45 2.22 -21.73
CA SER A 315 -2.71 2.85 -22.13
C SER A 315 -2.73 4.37 -21.87
N SER A 316 -1.61 4.93 -21.39
CA SER A 316 -1.46 6.36 -21.10
C SER A 316 -1.66 7.23 -22.35
N VAL A 317 -2.56 8.22 -22.23
CA VAL A 317 -2.89 9.20 -23.27
C VAL A 317 -3.03 10.62 -22.69
N GLY A 318 -2.96 11.63 -23.55
CA GLY A 318 -3.17 13.03 -23.14
C GLY A 318 -4.64 13.33 -22.78
N PRO A 319 -4.93 14.45 -22.07
CA PRO A 319 -6.28 14.76 -21.60
C PRO A 319 -7.35 14.76 -22.70
N GLY A 320 -7.03 15.28 -23.89
CA GLY A 320 -7.98 15.32 -25.01
C GLY A 320 -8.39 13.93 -25.50
N GLU A 321 -7.41 13.03 -25.65
CA GLU A 321 -7.64 11.65 -26.07
C GLU A 321 -8.29 10.82 -24.96
N LEU A 322 -7.95 11.07 -23.68
CA LEU A 322 -8.63 10.45 -22.55
C LEU A 322 -10.14 10.76 -22.55
N HIS A 323 -10.52 12.03 -22.76
CA HIS A 323 -11.93 12.39 -22.90
C HIS A 323 -12.59 11.74 -24.12
N ALA A 324 -11.86 11.56 -25.23
CA ALA A 324 -12.39 10.86 -26.40
C ALA A 324 -12.68 9.39 -26.10
N VAL A 325 -11.75 8.67 -25.45
CA VAL A 325 -11.93 7.29 -25.01
C VAL A 325 -13.11 7.17 -24.05
N GLN A 326 -13.19 8.06 -23.04
CA GLN A 326 -14.28 8.07 -22.07
C GLN A 326 -15.65 8.36 -22.71
N ARG A 327 -15.73 9.20 -23.74
CA ARG A 327 -16.96 9.43 -24.50
C ARG A 327 -17.37 8.22 -25.35
N ALA A 328 -16.40 7.50 -25.90
CA ALA A 328 -16.67 6.35 -26.76
C ALA A 328 -17.13 5.11 -25.98
N LEU A 329 -16.51 4.83 -24.83
CA LEU A 329 -16.75 3.59 -24.07
C LEU A 329 -17.48 3.81 -22.75
N GLY A 330 -17.46 5.03 -22.21
CA GLY A 330 -17.72 5.29 -20.80
C GLY A 330 -16.46 5.11 -19.95
N ALA A 331 -16.28 5.96 -18.94
CA ALA A 331 -15.08 5.96 -18.10
C ALA A 331 -14.90 4.63 -17.34
N GLU A 332 -15.96 4.13 -16.70
CA GLU A 332 -15.93 2.87 -15.94
C GLU A 332 -15.59 1.68 -16.82
N ARG A 333 -16.23 1.57 -17.99
CA ARG A 333 -15.99 0.49 -18.94
C ARG A 333 -14.57 0.54 -19.50
N ALA A 334 -14.08 1.72 -19.87
CA ALA A 334 -12.72 1.88 -20.36
C ALA A 334 -11.69 1.46 -19.31
N ALA A 335 -11.89 1.85 -18.04
CA ALA A 335 -11.04 1.42 -16.93
C ALA A 335 -11.06 -0.10 -16.75
N ALA A 336 -12.26 -0.70 -16.66
CA ALA A 336 -12.41 -2.15 -16.48
C ALA A 336 -11.72 -2.96 -17.60
N VAL A 337 -11.87 -2.56 -18.87
CA VAL A 337 -11.22 -3.22 -20.00
C VAL A 337 -9.70 -3.15 -19.89
N LEU A 338 -9.17 -1.95 -19.57
CA LEU A 338 -7.72 -1.74 -19.46
C LEU A 338 -7.11 -2.45 -18.26
N GLU A 339 -7.79 -2.48 -17.12
CA GLU A 339 -7.37 -3.19 -15.91
C GLU A 339 -7.31 -4.70 -16.15
N GLU A 340 -8.37 -5.29 -16.72
CA GLU A 340 -8.40 -6.71 -17.04
C GLU A 340 -7.33 -7.08 -18.08
N ALA A 341 -7.20 -6.30 -19.16
CA ALA A 341 -6.16 -6.52 -20.17
C ALA A 341 -4.76 -6.41 -19.56
N THR A 342 -4.51 -5.42 -18.70
CA THR A 342 -3.22 -5.24 -18.02
C THR A 342 -2.88 -6.45 -17.13
N GLY A 343 -3.85 -6.97 -16.38
CA GLY A 343 -3.67 -8.18 -15.57
C GLY A 343 -3.29 -9.39 -16.41
N ARG A 344 -4.00 -9.61 -17.53
CA ARG A 344 -3.69 -10.70 -18.49
C ARG A 344 -2.30 -10.53 -19.12
N ILE A 345 -1.93 -9.31 -19.49
CA ILE A 345 -0.59 -8.99 -20.04
C ILE A 345 0.48 -9.30 -18.99
N ALA A 346 0.30 -8.89 -17.74
CA ALA A 346 1.26 -9.16 -16.67
C ALA A 346 1.50 -10.66 -16.48
N ALA A 347 0.43 -11.47 -16.38
CA ALA A 347 0.52 -12.92 -16.28
C ALA A 347 1.19 -13.54 -17.53
N GLY A 348 0.83 -13.06 -18.72
CA GLY A 348 1.40 -13.50 -19.99
C GLY A 348 2.89 -13.20 -20.14
N LEU A 349 3.35 -12.04 -19.66
CA LEU A 349 4.76 -11.65 -19.64
C LEU A 349 5.56 -12.50 -18.66
N VAL A 350 5.03 -12.78 -17.47
CA VAL A 350 5.68 -13.65 -16.47
C VAL A 350 5.85 -15.08 -17.01
N ALA A 351 4.83 -15.61 -17.69
CA ALA A 351 4.88 -16.90 -18.38
C ALA A 351 5.98 -16.95 -19.46
N ARG A 352 6.30 -15.80 -20.08
CA ARG A 352 7.37 -15.63 -21.09
C ARG A 352 8.76 -15.38 -20.51
N GLY A 353 8.92 -15.44 -19.18
CA GLY A 353 10.22 -15.30 -18.53
C GLY A 353 10.52 -13.90 -18.00
N VAL A 354 9.61 -12.93 -18.11
CA VAL A 354 9.73 -11.66 -17.39
C VAL A 354 9.72 -11.94 -15.89
N ARG A 355 10.66 -11.32 -15.16
CA ARG A 355 10.73 -11.40 -13.69
C ARG A 355 10.72 -10.03 -13.02
N ARG A 356 10.80 -8.95 -13.80
CA ARG A 356 10.65 -7.57 -13.32
C ARG A 356 9.53 -6.88 -14.07
N VAL A 357 8.51 -6.45 -13.33
CA VAL A 357 7.41 -5.64 -13.87
C VAL A 357 7.45 -4.29 -13.19
N VAL A 358 7.59 -3.22 -13.98
CA VAL A 358 7.49 -1.85 -13.50
C VAL A 358 6.09 -1.35 -13.85
N ALA A 359 5.25 -1.13 -12.84
CA ALA A 359 3.89 -0.62 -13.05
C ALA A 359 3.82 0.90 -12.78
N ALA A 360 3.09 1.64 -13.64
CA ALA A 360 2.85 3.07 -13.47
C ALA A 360 1.35 3.39 -13.46
N GLY A 361 0.86 3.81 -12.29
CA GLY A 361 -0.56 4.10 -12.01
C GLY A 361 -1.10 3.22 -10.89
N GLY A 362 -1.96 3.78 -10.04
CA GLY A 362 -2.52 3.07 -8.88
C GLY A 362 -3.33 1.84 -9.31
N GLU A 363 -4.35 2.04 -10.14
CA GLU A 363 -5.20 0.96 -10.65
C GLU A 363 -4.42 -0.07 -11.50
N THR A 364 -3.47 0.41 -12.31
CA THR A 364 -2.57 -0.46 -13.08
C THR A 364 -1.75 -1.36 -12.16
N SER A 365 -1.17 -0.80 -11.10
CA SER A 365 -0.37 -1.55 -10.13
C SER A 365 -1.24 -2.55 -9.36
N GLY A 366 -2.44 -2.14 -8.95
CA GLY A 366 -3.42 -3.02 -8.30
C GLY A 366 -3.81 -4.20 -9.18
N SER A 367 -4.08 -3.96 -10.46
CA SER A 367 -4.42 -4.99 -11.44
C SER A 367 -3.29 -5.99 -11.65
N VAL A 368 -2.04 -5.52 -11.74
CA VAL A 368 -0.86 -6.38 -11.88
C VAL A 368 -0.68 -7.26 -10.63
N VAL A 369 -0.73 -6.67 -9.44
CA VAL A 369 -0.57 -7.39 -8.16
C VAL A 369 -1.65 -8.46 -8.01
N ALA A 370 -2.91 -8.10 -8.28
CA ALA A 370 -4.04 -9.02 -8.19
C ALA A 370 -3.94 -10.18 -9.20
N ALA A 371 -3.64 -9.89 -10.48
CA ALA A 371 -3.54 -10.90 -11.51
C ALA A 371 -2.39 -11.90 -11.29
N LEU A 372 -1.32 -11.47 -10.63
CA LEU A 372 -0.18 -12.31 -10.29
C LEU A 372 -0.34 -13.03 -8.94
N GLY A 373 -1.44 -12.80 -8.21
CA GLY A 373 -1.67 -13.39 -6.90
C GLY A 373 -0.64 -12.96 -5.84
N ILE A 374 -0.11 -11.74 -5.95
CA ILE A 374 0.91 -11.22 -5.04
C ILE A 374 0.22 -10.76 -3.75
N THR A 375 0.44 -11.49 -2.67
CA THR A 375 -0.12 -11.19 -1.34
C THR A 375 0.86 -10.40 -0.45
N GLY A 376 2.14 -10.38 -0.81
CA GLY A 376 3.16 -9.61 -0.11
C GLY A 376 4.47 -9.52 -0.86
N ALA A 377 5.33 -8.63 -0.39
CA ALA A 377 6.55 -8.19 -1.05
C ALA A 377 7.58 -7.79 0.00
N TRP A 378 8.85 -8.16 -0.19
CA TRP A 378 9.94 -7.43 0.47
C TRP A 378 9.92 -5.95 0.05
N ILE A 379 10.64 -5.08 0.73
CA ILE A 379 10.80 -3.69 0.27
C ILE A 379 12.27 -3.47 -0.04
N GLY A 380 12.57 -3.22 -1.31
CA GLY A 380 13.92 -2.90 -1.77
C GLY A 380 14.25 -1.41 -1.62
N ARG A 381 15.39 -0.99 -2.18
CA ARG A 381 15.76 0.44 -2.24
C ARG A 381 14.74 1.25 -3.05
N ALA A 382 14.50 2.47 -2.60
CA ALA A 382 13.66 3.42 -3.33
C ALA A 382 14.30 3.76 -4.70
N ALA A 383 13.54 3.59 -5.78
CA ALA A 383 14.00 3.96 -7.12
C ALA A 383 14.03 5.49 -7.33
N ALA A 384 13.11 6.23 -6.70
CA ALA A 384 13.14 7.68 -6.53
C ALA A 384 12.20 8.10 -5.37
N PRO A 385 12.27 9.35 -4.89
CA PRO A 385 11.35 9.86 -3.87
C PRO A 385 9.89 9.82 -4.32
N ALA A 386 8.96 9.57 -3.39
CA ALA A 386 7.52 9.67 -3.66
C ALA A 386 7.17 11.07 -4.20
N CYS A 387 6.32 11.13 -5.24
CA CYS A 387 6.08 12.35 -6.00
C CYS A 387 5.31 13.42 -5.22
N ARG A 388 5.90 14.62 -5.13
CA ARG A 388 5.22 15.87 -4.75
C ARG A 388 4.12 16.19 -5.77
N GLY A 389 2.89 16.38 -5.31
CA GLY A 389 1.87 17.08 -6.08
C GLY A 389 2.11 18.60 -6.00
N SER A 390 2.86 19.18 -6.93
CA SER A 390 2.83 20.62 -7.23
C SER A 390 3.49 20.95 -8.59
N ALA A 391 3.06 22.08 -9.18
CA ALA A 391 3.19 22.57 -10.55
C ALA A 391 4.63 22.63 -11.15
N PRO A 392 4.78 22.70 -12.50
CA PRO A 392 6.06 22.48 -13.17
C PRO A 392 7.01 23.69 -13.05
N ARG A 393 8.26 23.45 -12.65
CA ARG A 393 9.41 24.30 -13.01
C ARG A 393 10.44 23.46 -13.77
N PRO A 394 11.12 24.03 -14.78
CA PRO A 394 12.10 23.30 -15.57
C PRO A 394 13.41 23.21 -14.79
N ALA A 395 14.00 22.01 -14.72
CA ALA A 395 15.37 21.80 -14.26
C ALA A 395 16.08 20.81 -15.20
N PRO A 396 17.40 20.93 -15.38
CA PRO A 396 18.13 20.39 -16.51
C PRO A 396 18.39 18.88 -16.38
N ALA A 397 18.78 18.31 -17.52
CA ALA A 397 18.96 16.89 -17.78
C ALA A 397 19.76 16.12 -16.70
N SER A 398 19.39 14.84 -16.55
CA SER A 398 20.00 13.78 -15.73
C SER A 398 19.51 13.63 -14.28
N ARG A 399 18.33 12.99 -14.14
CA ARG A 399 17.96 11.95 -13.17
C ARG A 399 16.44 11.76 -13.27
N CYS A 400 16.01 10.59 -13.75
CA CYS A 400 14.61 10.33 -14.07
C CYS A 400 13.84 9.97 -12.80
N CYS A 401 12.83 10.76 -12.44
CA CYS A 401 12.14 10.69 -11.16
C CYS A 401 10.86 9.80 -11.26
N SER A 402 10.76 8.75 -10.44
CA SER A 402 9.63 7.80 -10.41
C SER A 402 8.44 8.28 -9.56
N SER A 403 7.22 7.90 -9.97
CA SER A 403 6.05 7.74 -9.08
C SER A 403 6.20 6.42 -8.31
N PRO A 404 5.46 6.15 -7.22
CA PRO A 404 5.58 4.87 -6.52
C PRO A 404 5.09 3.76 -7.47
N ALA A 405 6.02 3.16 -8.19
CA ALA A 405 5.87 1.82 -8.71
C ALA A 405 6.05 0.92 -7.49
N THR A 406 5.01 0.18 -7.13
CA THR A 406 5.18 -1.07 -6.39
C THR A 406 6.03 -1.99 -7.26
N SER A 407 7.34 -1.90 -7.10
CA SER A 407 8.22 -2.99 -7.50
C SER A 407 7.92 -4.13 -6.54
N ALA A 408 7.18 -5.15 -6.99
CA ALA A 408 7.18 -6.43 -6.31
C ALA A 408 8.63 -6.97 -6.37
N PRO A 409 9.33 -7.14 -5.23
CA PRO A 409 10.62 -7.81 -5.18
C PRO A 409 10.43 -9.33 -5.08
N PRO A 410 11.50 -10.11 -5.27
CA PRO A 410 11.38 -11.51 -5.62
C PRO A 410 10.86 -12.33 -4.44
N THR A 411 9.77 -13.05 -4.69
CA THR A 411 9.37 -14.20 -3.87
C THR A 411 10.30 -15.37 -4.19
N SER A 412 11.09 -15.79 -3.20
CA SER A 412 11.71 -17.12 -3.24
C SER A 412 10.69 -18.13 -2.76
N TRP A 413 10.11 -18.92 -3.68
CA TRP A 413 9.35 -20.11 -3.33
C TRP A 413 10.22 -21.34 -3.59
N ARG A 414 10.65 -22.01 -2.52
CA ARG A 414 11.10 -23.40 -2.60
C ARG A 414 9.86 -24.29 -2.49
N PRO A 415 9.49 -25.07 -3.52
CA PRO A 415 8.47 -26.09 -3.34
C PRO A 415 9.04 -27.18 -2.42
N ARG A 416 8.61 -27.20 -1.14
CA ARG A 416 8.81 -28.38 -0.29
C ARG A 416 7.89 -29.47 -0.81
N ARG A 417 8.45 -30.43 -1.54
CA ARG A 417 7.78 -31.70 -1.81
C ARG A 417 7.52 -32.39 -0.47
N HIS A 418 6.26 -32.56 -0.12
CA HIS A 418 5.82 -33.48 0.93
C HIS A 418 6.39 -34.87 0.61
N ARG A 419 7.24 -35.39 1.49
CA ARG A 419 7.41 -36.83 1.68
C ARG A 419 6.81 -37.16 3.04
N PRO A 420 5.89 -38.13 3.14
CA PRO A 420 5.48 -38.66 4.42
C PRO A 420 6.65 -39.47 4.99
N GLY A 421 7.11 -39.13 6.19
CA GLY A 421 8.00 -39.98 6.97
C GLY A 421 7.19 -40.95 7.82
N PRO A 422 7.76 -42.10 8.22
CA PRO A 422 7.44 -42.72 9.48
C PRO A 422 8.61 -42.54 10.46
N ASN A 423 8.24 -42.31 11.72
CA ASN A 423 9.10 -42.28 12.90
C ASN A 423 9.88 -43.60 13.08
N LEU A 424 11.13 -43.52 13.54
CA LEU A 424 11.63 -44.05 14.84
C LEU A 424 13.19 -44.01 14.91
N PRO A 425 13.81 -44.11 16.10
CA PRO A 425 15.01 -43.34 16.49
C PRO A 425 16.34 -44.09 16.28
N GLY A 426 17.45 -43.35 16.25
CA GLY A 426 18.82 -43.90 16.32
C GLY A 426 19.21 -44.39 17.73
N PRO A 427 20.48 -44.80 18.01
CA PRO A 427 21.71 -44.56 17.22
C PRO A 427 22.67 -45.77 17.08
N GLY A 428 23.69 -45.66 16.22
CA GLY A 428 24.96 -46.42 16.33
C GLY A 428 25.54 -46.99 15.03
N PRO A 429 26.88 -47.13 14.87
CA PRO A 429 27.54 -46.96 13.58
C PRO A 429 28.22 -48.22 12.97
N ARG A 430 28.55 -48.09 11.67
CA ARG A 430 29.62 -48.75 10.87
C ARG A 430 29.25 -49.94 9.95
N LEU A 431 29.73 -49.77 8.70
CA LEU A 431 30.37 -50.73 7.78
C LEU A 431 29.53 -51.58 6.77
N ARG A 432 30.03 -51.50 5.52
CA ARG A 432 30.00 -52.43 4.37
C ARG A 432 28.77 -52.48 3.42
N LYS A 433 29.02 -52.09 2.16
CA LYS A 433 28.42 -52.64 0.91
C LYS A 433 28.82 -54.15 0.78
N PRO A 434 28.18 -55.04 -0.04
CA PRO A 434 27.59 -54.74 -1.37
C PRO A 434 26.41 -55.64 -1.90
N LEU A 435 25.93 -55.28 -3.12
CA LEU A 435 25.42 -56.11 -4.26
C LEU A 435 24.02 -56.79 -4.26
N HIS A 436 23.31 -56.55 -5.38
CA HIS A 436 22.33 -57.39 -6.15
C HIS A 436 21.06 -57.90 -5.41
N ASP A 437 19.84 -58.00 -5.95
CA ASP A 437 19.34 -58.24 -7.31
C ASP A 437 17.86 -57.81 -7.45
N GLY A 438 17.37 -57.82 -8.70
CA GLY A 438 16.14 -57.21 -9.21
C GLY A 438 14.76 -57.88 -8.89
N PRO A 439 13.73 -57.61 -9.72
CA PRO A 439 12.40 -57.17 -9.25
C PRO A 439 11.30 -58.21 -9.45
N ARG A 440 10.18 -58.10 -8.70
CA ARG A 440 8.88 -58.70 -9.09
C ARG A 440 7.69 -57.88 -8.56
N THR A 441 6.90 -57.35 -9.48
CA THR A 441 5.53 -56.87 -9.31
C THR A 441 4.53 -58.04 -9.35
N PRO A 442 3.39 -57.93 -8.62
CA PRO A 442 2.12 -58.44 -9.13
C PRO A 442 0.93 -57.45 -8.94
N PRO A 443 -0.24 -57.73 -9.55
CA PRO A 443 -1.16 -56.69 -10.06
C PRO A 443 -2.37 -56.36 -9.17
N LEU A 444 -3.02 -55.24 -9.53
CA LEU A 444 -4.33 -54.75 -9.07
C LEU A 444 -5.49 -55.71 -9.35
N PRO A 445 -6.58 -55.60 -8.57
CA PRO A 445 -7.93 -55.77 -9.11
C PRO A 445 -8.84 -54.54 -8.91
N ARG A 446 -9.83 -54.47 -9.81
CA ARG A 446 -10.78 -53.39 -10.14
C ARG A 446 -12.07 -53.38 -9.27
N PRO A 447 -12.96 -52.37 -9.43
CA PRO A 447 -13.89 -51.85 -8.41
C PRO A 447 -15.37 -52.21 -8.63
N LEU A 448 -16.22 -51.94 -7.64
CA LEU A 448 -17.70 -51.90 -7.70
C LEU A 448 -18.26 -51.02 -6.52
N PRO A 449 -19.55 -50.58 -6.48
CA PRO A 449 -20.15 -49.51 -7.28
C PRO A 449 -21.02 -48.51 -6.45
N HIS A 450 -21.49 -47.45 -7.11
CA HIS A 450 -22.51 -46.50 -6.61
C HIS A 450 -23.95 -47.06 -6.65
N PRO A 451 -24.86 -46.48 -5.84
CA PRO A 451 -26.18 -46.02 -6.30
C PRO A 451 -26.39 -44.54 -5.89
N GLY A 452 -27.23 -43.67 -6.47
CA GLY A 452 -28.32 -43.74 -7.42
C GLY A 452 -29.35 -42.64 -7.05
N THR A 453 -29.48 -41.62 -7.93
CA THR A 453 -30.68 -40.79 -8.27
C THR A 453 -31.59 -40.21 -7.14
N THR A 454 -31.89 -38.90 -7.06
CA THR A 454 -32.88 -38.14 -7.89
C THR A 454 -32.98 -36.64 -7.44
N PRO A 455 -33.66 -35.75 -8.20
CA PRO A 455 -33.37 -34.30 -8.28
C PRO A 455 -34.44 -33.34 -7.71
N GLY A 456 -34.09 -32.04 -7.56
CA GLY A 456 -35.05 -30.93 -7.36
C GLY A 456 -34.41 -29.63 -6.85
N PRO A 457 -35.01 -28.43 -7.05
CA PRO A 457 -34.43 -27.43 -7.94
C PRO A 457 -33.95 -26.11 -7.29
N ALA A 458 -33.27 -25.33 -8.13
CA ALA A 458 -32.74 -23.99 -7.91
C ALA A 458 -33.83 -22.91 -7.76
N SER A 459 -33.52 -21.87 -6.98
CA SER A 459 -34.26 -20.61 -6.97
C SER A 459 -33.30 -19.42 -6.79
N HIS A 460 -33.05 -18.69 -7.87
CA HIS A 460 -32.76 -17.25 -7.83
C HIS A 460 -34.07 -16.46 -7.79
N PRO A 461 -34.06 -15.23 -7.26
CA PRO A 461 -34.82 -14.20 -7.97
C PRO A 461 -34.16 -12.80 -7.98
N ARG A 462 -34.22 -12.18 -9.15
CA ARG A 462 -34.37 -10.74 -9.47
C ARG A 462 -35.00 -10.70 -10.89
N PRO A 463 -35.56 -9.59 -11.42
CA PRO A 463 -36.17 -8.40 -10.81
C PRO A 463 -37.50 -7.94 -11.52
N TYR A 464 -37.98 -6.75 -11.16
CA TYR A 464 -38.91 -5.81 -11.84
C TYR A 464 -40.43 -5.88 -11.57
N LEU A 465 -40.97 -4.74 -11.09
CA LEU A 465 -42.09 -3.99 -11.68
C LEU A 465 -42.16 -2.57 -11.07
N SER A 466 -41.96 -1.55 -11.91
CA SER A 466 -42.41 -0.14 -11.72
C SER A 466 -43.80 0.01 -12.38
N PRO A 467 -44.42 1.21 -12.61
CA PRO A 467 -44.24 2.57 -12.06
C PRO A 467 -45.58 3.27 -11.68
N SER A 468 -45.53 4.48 -11.08
CA SER A 468 -46.67 5.42 -11.14
C SER A 468 -46.23 6.82 -11.55
N ARG A 469 -46.86 7.30 -12.63
CA ARG A 469 -46.72 8.59 -13.30
C ARG A 469 -47.23 9.76 -12.46
N ARG A 470 -46.60 10.94 -12.59
CA ARG A 470 -47.28 12.25 -12.77
C ARG A 470 -46.34 13.18 -13.56
N ALA A 471 -46.92 13.91 -14.51
CA ALA A 471 -46.35 14.98 -15.34
C ALA A 471 -47.42 16.10 -15.43
N PRO A 472 -47.22 17.20 -16.18
CA PRO A 472 -46.17 18.23 -16.09
C PRO A 472 -46.78 19.65 -15.90
N GLY A 473 -45.94 20.65 -15.58
CA GLY A 473 -46.31 22.07 -15.55
C GLY A 473 -45.19 22.94 -16.12
N SER A 474 -45.57 23.86 -17.00
CA SER A 474 -44.78 24.60 -18.00
C SER A 474 -44.12 25.91 -17.48
N PRO A 475 -43.37 26.68 -18.31
CA PRO A 475 -42.15 27.40 -17.92
C PRO A 475 -42.33 28.91 -17.64
N GLY A 476 -41.33 29.51 -16.97
CA GLY A 476 -41.19 30.97 -16.80
C GLY A 476 -39.73 31.40 -16.78
N ARG A 477 -39.38 32.33 -17.68
CA ARG A 477 -38.07 33.00 -17.84
C ARG A 477 -37.90 34.18 -16.84
N PRO A 478 -36.73 34.85 -16.78
CA PRO A 478 -36.11 35.38 -15.54
C PRO A 478 -36.46 36.85 -15.25
N PRO A 479 -35.87 37.42 -14.18
CA PRO A 479 -35.07 38.61 -14.43
C PRO A 479 -33.73 38.71 -13.66
N SER A 480 -32.85 39.44 -14.35
CA SER A 480 -31.71 40.27 -13.98
C SER A 480 -31.50 40.79 -12.54
N THR A 481 -30.20 41.05 -12.29
CA THR A 481 -29.57 42.23 -11.65
C THR A 481 -29.26 42.27 -10.14
N ARG A 482 -27.96 42.52 -9.92
CA ARG A 482 -27.32 43.43 -8.93
C ARG A 482 -27.19 42.97 -7.48
N HIS A 483 -25.98 42.51 -7.15
CA HIS A 483 -25.34 42.75 -5.85
C HIS A 483 -24.85 44.21 -5.76
N PRO A 484 -25.05 44.90 -4.62
CA PRO A 484 -24.22 46.04 -4.23
C PRO A 484 -23.01 45.57 -3.42
N GLY A 485 -21.93 46.35 -3.50
CA GLY A 485 -20.72 46.20 -2.69
C GLY A 485 -20.88 46.76 -1.26
N PRO A 486 -19.77 47.16 -0.60
CA PRO A 486 -19.32 46.54 0.64
C PRO A 486 -19.54 47.40 1.89
N ALA A 487 -19.48 46.75 3.06
CA ALA A 487 -19.00 47.29 4.33
C ALA A 487 -18.53 46.12 5.22
#